data_AF-A0A644ZK21-F1
#
_entry.id   AF-A0A644ZK21-F1
#
_cell.length_a   1.000
_cell.length_b   1.000
_cell.length_c   1.000
_cell.angle_alpha   90.00
_cell.angle_beta   90.00
_cell.angle_gamma   90.00
#
_symmetry.space_group_name_H-M   'P 1'
#
loop_
_entity.id
_entity.type
_entity.pdbx_description
1 polymer ?
#
loop_
_entity_poly.entity_id
_entity_poly.type
_entity_poly.pdbx_seq_one_letter_code
_entity_poly.pdbx_strand_id
1 'polypeptide(L)'
;MAMKESLDIISEVLNSISPIEVKRLETRMLIASKIANTLKEKGWKKKDLMEAMGKKNASEITRWLSGTHNFTSDLLSDLSYVLGIDLLNIEENKFEPIIKVYHFHAKSEPSSIESKTPSHAEIENSFYKQRIQIKA
;
A
#
# COMPACT_ATOMS: atom_id res chain seq x y z
N MET A 1 -2.93 0.23 -32.45
CA MET A 1 -2.22 -0.82 -33.23
C MET A 1 -0.96 -1.28 -32.50
N ALA A 2 -0.04 -0.39 -32.11
CA ALA A 2 1.22 -0.75 -31.41
C ALA A 2 1.09 -1.55 -30.09
N MET A 3 0.12 -1.25 -29.21
CA MET A 3 -0.09 -2.03 -27.96
C MET A 3 -0.62 -3.45 -28.21
N LYS A 4 -1.34 -3.67 -29.32
CA LYS A 4 -1.89 -4.98 -29.68
C LYS A 4 -0.74 -5.90 -30.12
N GLU A 5 0.16 -5.37 -30.93
CA GLU A 5 1.34 -6.09 -31.43
C GLU A 5 2.31 -6.49 -30.30
N SER A 6 2.53 -5.64 -29.29
CA SER A 6 3.37 -6.00 -28.16
C SER A 6 2.77 -7.11 -27.28
N LEU A 7 1.45 -7.12 -27.14
CA LEU A 7 0.74 -8.18 -26.41
C LEU A 7 0.79 -9.51 -27.16
N ASP A 8 0.62 -9.47 -28.48
CA ASP A 8 0.64 -10.66 -29.34
C ASP A 8 2.03 -11.34 -29.30
N ILE A 9 3.12 -10.56 -29.38
CA ILE A 9 4.50 -11.09 -29.27
C ILE A 9 4.77 -11.71 -27.90
N ILE A 10 4.34 -11.05 -26.81
CA ILE A 10 4.50 -11.61 -25.45
C ILE A 10 3.73 -12.92 -25.32
N SER A 11 2.52 -12.99 -25.86
CA SER A 11 1.69 -14.19 -25.80
C SER A 11 2.29 -15.35 -26.60
N GLU A 12 2.88 -15.08 -27.77
CA GLU A 12 3.58 -16.08 -28.58
C GLU A 12 4.80 -16.66 -27.85
N VAL A 13 5.61 -15.79 -27.23
CA VAL A 13 6.76 -16.22 -26.42
C VAL A 13 6.32 -17.05 -25.22
N LEU A 14 5.26 -16.64 -24.51
CA LEU A 14 4.73 -17.41 -23.37
C LEU A 14 4.17 -18.77 -23.79
N ASN A 15 3.51 -18.85 -24.95
CA ASN A 15 2.97 -20.10 -25.50
C ASN A 15 4.06 -21.08 -25.95
N SER A 16 5.29 -20.60 -26.23
CA SER A 16 6.45 -21.45 -26.54
C SER A 16 7.09 -22.09 -25.30
N ILE A 17 6.68 -21.67 -24.10
CA ILE A 17 7.22 -22.10 -22.81
C ILE A 17 6.24 -23.07 -22.15
N SER A 18 6.74 -24.13 -21.51
CA SER A 18 5.86 -25.07 -20.81
C SER A 18 5.09 -24.38 -19.67
N PRO A 19 3.84 -24.81 -19.36
CA PRO A 19 3.04 -24.19 -18.29
C PRO A 19 3.76 -24.15 -16.92
N ILE A 20 4.58 -25.16 -16.63
CA ILE A 20 5.35 -25.21 -15.38
C ILE A 20 6.46 -24.14 -15.33
N GLU A 21 7.10 -23.84 -16.47
CA GLU A 21 8.12 -22.80 -16.55
C GLU A 21 7.51 -21.41 -16.45
N VAL A 22 6.33 -21.18 -17.06
CA VAL A 22 5.54 -19.96 -16.86
C VAL A 22 5.22 -19.77 -15.38
N LYS A 23 4.71 -20.81 -14.71
CA LYS A 23 4.37 -20.74 -13.28
C LYS A 23 5.60 -20.45 -12.41
N ARG A 24 6.76 -21.05 -12.72
CA ARG A 24 8.03 -20.78 -12.02
C ARG A 24 8.46 -19.33 -12.20
N LEU A 25 8.35 -18.79 -13.42
CA LEU A 25 8.66 -17.40 -13.73
C LEU A 25 7.74 -16.44 -12.96
N GLU A 26 6.43 -16.65 -13.03
CA GLU A 26 5.44 -15.86 -12.28
C GLU A 26 5.77 -15.83 -10.78
N THR A 27 6.08 -17.00 -10.22
CA THR A 27 6.42 -17.13 -8.79
C THR A 27 7.65 -16.30 -8.44
N ARG A 28 8.73 -16.37 -9.24
CA ARG A 28 9.94 -15.56 -9.01
C ARG A 28 9.66 -14.06 -9.15
N MET A 29 8.83 -13.66 -10.10
CA MET A 29 8.46 -12.26 -10.30
C MET A 29 7.62 -11.74 -9.13
N LEU A 30 6.68 -12.53 -8.61
CA LEU A 30 5.88 -12.17 -7.43
C LEU A 30 6.77 -11.97 -6.20
N ILE A 31 7.72 -12.89 -5.95
CA ILE A 31 8.69 -12.76 -4.86
C ILE A 31 9.50 -11.47 -5.03
N ALA A 32 10.06 -11.23 -6.22
CA ALA A 32 10.84 -10.03 -6.49
C ALA A 32 10.03 -8.74 -6.30
N SER A 33 8.77 -8.73 -6.74
CA SER A 33 7.84 -7.62 -6.55
C SER A 33 7.56 -7.36 -5.08
N LYS A 34 7.30 -8.42 -4.29
CA LYS A 34 7.06 -8.32 -2.85
C LYS A 34 8.26 -7.75 -2.11
N ILE A 35 9.47 -8.19 -2.47
CA ILE A 35 10.73 -7.61 -1.94
C ILE A 35 10.82 -6.13 -2.32
N ALA A 36 10.63 -5.78 -3.60
CA ALA A 36 10.73 -4.40 -4.08
C ALA A 36 9.74 -3.46 -3.39
N ASN A 37 8.49 -3.89 -3.22
CA ASN A 37 7.44 -3.14 -2.52
C ASN A 37 7.81 -2.93 -1.05
N THR A 38 8.29 -3.98 -0.38
CA THR A 38 8.73 -3.89 1.03
C THR A 38 9.90 -2.92 1.20
N LEU A 39 10.85 -2.90 0.27
CA LEU A 39 11.93 -1.92 0.29
C LEU A 39 11.38 -0.50 0.15
N LYS A 40 10.45 -0.28 -0.78
CA LYS A 40 9.81 1.02 -0.98
C LYS A 40 9.05 1.49 0.26
N GLU A 41 8.28 0.61 0.89
CA GLU A 41 7.53 0.89 2.12
C GLU A 41 8.45 1.25 3.29
N LYS A 42 9.60 0.60 3.40
CA LYS A 42 10.62 0.91 4.41
C LYS A 42 11.49 2.13 4.05
N GLY A 43 11.37 2.69 2.85
CA GLY A 43 12.28 3.71 2.34
C GLY A 43 13.71 3.20 2.10
N TRP A 44 13.90 1.88 1.99
CA TRP A 44 15.19 1.25 1.78
C TRP A 44 15.59 1.29 0.31
N LYS A 45 16.88 1.56 0.08
CA LYS A 45 17.57 1.41 -1.20
C LYS A 45 18.15 0.00 -1.30
N LYS A 46 18.56 -0.40 -2.50
CA LYS A 46 19.25 -1.68 -2.74
C LYS A 46 20.49 -1.88 -1.87
N LYS A 47 21.20 -0.78 -1.56
CA LYS A 47 22.38 -0.78 -0.69
C LYS A 47 22.02 -1.17 0.75
N ASP A 48 20.88 -0.71 1.26
CA ASP A 48 20.45 -1.01 2.62
C ASP A 48 20.09 -2.50 2.76
N LEU A 49 19.39 -3.07 1.77
CA LEU A 49 19.13 -4.51 1.74
C LEU A 49 20.43 -5.32 1.60
N MET A 50 21.39 -4.86 0.78
CA MET A 50 22.70 -5.51 0.65
C MET A 50 23.43 -5.58 2.00
N GLU A 51 23.49 -4.46 2.72
CA GLU A 51 24.13 -4.37 4.03
C GLU A 51 23.40 -5.22 5.07
N ALA A 52 22.07 -5.17 5.11
CA ALA A 52 21.27 -5.97 6.03
C ALA A 52 21.38 -7.49 5.79
N MET A 53 21.57 -7.90 4.53
CA MET A 53 21.82 -9.28 4.13
C MET A 53 23.30 -9.70 4.29
N GLY A 54 24.18 -8.81 4.75
CA GLY A 54 25.61 -9.08 4.87
C GLY A 54 26.31 -9.36 3.53
N LYS A 55 25.74 -8.89 2.41
CA LYS A 55 26.30 -9.10 1.07
C LYS A 55 27.34 -8.03 0.74
N LYS A 56 28.31 -8.41 -0.07
CA LYS A 56 29.40 -7.51 -0.50
C LYS A 56 29.12 -6.84 -1.85
N ASN A 57 28.13 -7.33 -2.61
CA ASN A 57 27.87 -6.89 -3.98
C ASN A 57 26.38 -6.56 -4.21
N ALA A 58 26.12 -5.33 -4.66
CA ALA A 58 24.78 -4.84 -5.01
C ALA A 58 24.17 -5.52 -6.26
N SER A 59 24.98 -6.19 -7.08
CA SER A 59 24.52 -6.97 -8.24
C SER A 59 23.65 -8.17 -7.82
N GLU A 60 23.92 -8.79 -6.67
CA GLU A 60 23.06 -9.86 -6.14
C GLU A 60 21.65 -9.33 -5.88
N ILE A 61 21.55 -8.20 -5.18
CA ILE A 61 20.26 -7.56 -4.89
C ILE A 61 19.54 -7.17 -6.18
N THR A 62 20.26 -6.63 -7.16
CA THR A 62 19.66 -6.27 -8.45
C THR A 62 19.12 -7.49 -9.20
N ARG A 63 19.80 -8.64 -9.11
CA ARG A 63 19.35 -9.90 -9.71
C ARG A 63 18.15 -10.51 -8.98
N TRP A 64 18.06 -10.35 -7.67
CA TRP A 64 16.87 -10.76 -6.93
C TRP A 64 15.66 -9.94 -7.34
N LEU A 65 15.83 -8.61 -7.44
CA LEU A 65 14.77 -7.68 -7.82
C LEU A 65 14.36 -7.76 -9.30
N SER A 66 15.15 -8.42 -10.17
CA SER A 66 14.75 -8.63 -11.56
C SER A 66 13.75 -9.77 -11.74
N GLY A 67 13.50 -10.60 -10.71
CA GLY A 67 12.58 -11.75 -10.82
C GLY A 67 13.07 -12.90 -11.70
N THR A 68 14.33 -12.86 -12.13
CA THR A 68 14.96 -13.91 -12.96
C THR A 68 15.83 -14.86 -12.14
N HIS A 69 16.02 -14.59 -10.85
CA HIS A 69 16.80 -15.43 -9.95
C HIS A 69 15.95 -16.54 -9.32
N ASN A 70 16.49 -17.76 -9.25
CA ASN A 70 15.89 -18.83 -8.48
C ASN A 70 16.13 -18.61 -6.99
N PHE A 71 15.06 -18.53 -6.20
CA PHE A 71 15.14 -18.37 -4.75
C PHE A 71 15.15 -19.75 -4.07
N THR A 72 16.17 -20.01 -3.26
CA THR A 72 16.18 -21.19 -2.37
C THR A 72 15.35 -20.92 -1.12
N SER A 73 14.91 -21.98 -0.43
CA SER A 73 14.17 -21.85 0.83
C SER A 73 14.96 -21.07 1.89
N ASP A 74 16.27 -21.31 1.97
CA ASP A 74 17.16 -20.61 2.91
C ASP A 74 17.19 -19.11 2.61
N LEU A 75 17.36 -18.74 1.33
CA LEU A 75 17.38 -17.33 0.93
C LEU A 75 16.03 -16.64 1.19
N LEU A 76 14.91 -17.34 0.97
CA LEU A 76 13.58 -16.81 1.29
C LEU A 76 13.41 -16.60 2.80
N SER A 77 13.96 -17.49 3.61
CA SER A 77 13.91 -17.39 5.08
C SER A 77 14.76 -16.21 5.56
N ASP A 78 15.97 -16.06 5.04
CA ASP A 78 16.87 -14.94 5.35
C ASP A 78 16.24 -13.60 4.98
N LEU A 79 15.67 -13.50 3.76
CA LEU A 79 15.00 -12.29 3.29
C LEU A 79 13.76 -11.98 4.13
N SER A 80 12.96 -13.00 4.48
CA SER A 80 11.78 -12.83 5.34
C SER A 80 12.17 -12.27 6.71
N TYR A 81 13.23 -12.82 7.31
CA TYR A 81 13.76 -12.36 8.58
C TYR A 81 14.28 -10.91 8.51
N VAL A 82 15.13 -10.60 7.52
CA VAL A 82 15.73 -9.27 7.35
C VAL A 82 14.69 -8.20 7.04
N LEU A 83 13.70 -8.52 6.21
CA LEU A 83 12.65 -7.58 5.82
C LEU A 83 11.49 -7.55 6.82
N GLY A 84 11.37 -8.53 7.71
CA GLY A 84 10.26 -8.64 8.65
C GLY A 84 8.92 -8.86 7.95
N ILE A 85 8.90 -9.68 6.90
CA ILE A 85 7.71 -10.05 6.13
C ILE A 85 7.65 -11.55 5.92
N ASP A 86 6.48 -12.10 5.63
CA ASP A 86 6.33 -13.50 5.22
C ASP A 86 6.44 -13.60 3.69
N LEU A 87 7.59 -14.00 3.15
CA LEU A 87 7.75 -14.19 1.69
C LEU A 87 7.16 -15.51 1.17
N LEU A 88 6.89 -16.48 2.03
CA LEU A 88 6.36 -17.79 1.62
C LEU A 88 4.86 -17.72 1.35
N ASN A 89 4.15 -16.82 2.04
CA ASN A 89 2.79 -16.46 1.67
C ASN A 89 2.78 -15.48 0.48
N ILE A 90 2.85 -16.04 -0.73
CA ILE A 90 2.82 -15.28 -1.99
C ILE A 90 1.41 -14.95 -2.49
N GLU A 91 0.37 -15.39 -1.78
CA GLU A 91 -1.01 -15.02 -2.11
C GLU A 91 -1.30 -13.62 -1.55
N GLU A 92 -1.51 -12.65 -2.46
CA GLU A 92 -2.18 -11.40 -2.07
C GLU A 92 -3.61 -11.74 -1.72
N ASN A 93 -3.89 -11.93 -0.43
CA ASN A 93 -5.26 -11.94 0.07
C ASN A 93 -5.82 -10.53 -0.12
N LYS A 94 -6.35 -10.25 -1.31
CA LYS A 94 -7.11 -9.03 -1.60
C LYS A 94 -8.42 -9.16 -0.84
N PHE A 95 -8.39 -8.83 0.45
CA PHE A 95 -9.60 -8.50 1.18
C PHE A 95 -10.14 -7.21 0.54
N GLU A 96 -11.07 -7.33 -0.39
CA GLU A 96 -11.87 -6.18 -0.81
C GLU A 96 -12.64 -5.71 0.43
N PRO A 97 -12.42 -4.48 0.93
CA PRO A 97 -13.13 -4.00 2.09
C PRO A 97 -14.63 -3.94 1.73
N ILE A 98 -15.43 -4.78 2.38
CA ILE A 98 -16.88 -4.73 2.25
C ILE A 98 -17.35 -3.46 2.98
N ILE A 99 -17.52 -2.36 2.24
CA ILE A 99 -18.11 -1.13 2.79
C ILE A 99 -19.61 -1.38 2.99
N LYS A 100 -20.04 -1.64 4.23
CA LYS A 100 -21.46 -1.64 4.60
C LYS A 100 -21.92 -0.22 4.89
N VAL A 101 -22.55 0.42 3.91
CA VAL A 101 -23.16 1.75 4.08
C VAL A 101 -24.55 1.59 4.66
N TYR A 102 -24.75 2.01 5.90
CA TYR A 102 -26.08 2.09 6.52
C TYR A 102 -26.68 3.47 6.29
N HIS A 103 -27.79 3.54 5.56
CA HIS A 103 -28.59 4.76 5.42
C HIS A 103 -29.70 4.75 6.47
N PHE A 104 -29.57 5.58 7.50
CA PHE A 104 -30.66 5.80 8.46
C PHE A 104 -31.40 7.08 8.06
N HIS A 105 -32.69 6.94 7.74
CA HIS A 105 -33.57 8.08 7.56
C HIS A 105 -34.08 8.52 8.93
N ALA A 106 -33.54 9.61 9.47
CA ALA A 106 -34.10 10.26 10.64
C ALA A 106 -35.39 10.99 10.21
N LYS A 107 -36.55 10.52 10.68
CA LYS A 107 -37.77 11.31 10.61
C LYS A 107 -37.77 12.28 11.80
N SER A 108 -37.54 13.56 11.54
CA SER A 108 -37.95 14.61 12.48
C SER A 108 -39.34 15.09 12.07
N GLU A 109 -40.32 14.97 12.97
CA GLU A 109 -41.54 15.76 12.86
C GLU A 109 -41.19 17.24 13.07
N PRO A 110 -41.74 18.17 12.28
CA PRO A 110 -41.41 19.58 12.39
C PRO A 110 -41.98 20.16 13.70
N SER A 111 -41.15 20.26 14.74
CA SER A 111 -41.44 21.15 15.86
C SER A 111 -41.13 22.58 15.41
N SER A 112 -42.13 23.46 15.43
CA SER A 112 -41.99 24.89 15.15
C SER A 112 -40.92 25.52 16.05
N ILE A 113 -39.74 25.79 15.51
CA ILE A 113 -38.75 26.64 16.18
C ILE A 113 -39.00 28.06 15.69
N GLU A 114 -39.66 28.85 16.53
CA GLU A 114 -39.77 30.30 16.37
C GLU A 114 -38.36 30.91 16.52
N SER A 115 -37.83 31.46 15.43
CA SER A 115 -36.51 32.09 15.43
C SER A 115 -36.58 33.40 16.23
N LYS A 116 -36.17 33.38 17.50
CA LYS A 116 -35.71 34.61 18.15
C LYS A 116 -34.32 34.92 17.60
N THR A 117 -34.25 35.81 16.61
CA THR A 117 -33.01 36.46 16.20
C THR A 117 -32.55 37.39 17.33
N PRO A 118 -31.39 37.16 17.96
CA PRO A 118 -30.83 38.11 18.91
C PRO A 118 -30.44 39.39 18.14
N SER A 119 -30.79 40.55 18.70
CA SER A 119 -30.44 41.85 18.13
C SER A 119 -28.92 42.05 18.14
N HIS A 120 -28.39 42.72 17.12
CA HIS A 120 -26.95 42.95 16.90
C HIS A 120 -26.22 43.57 18.12
N ALA A 121 -26.95 44.26 19.02
CA ALA A 121 -26.41 44.86 20.23
C ALA A 121 -26.07 43.85 21.36
N GLU A 122 -26.65 42.64 21.36
CA GLU A 122 -26.37 41.61 22.38
C GLU A 122 -25.06 40.86 22.08
N ILE A 123 -24.65 40.82 20.82
CA ILE A 123 -23.47 40.09 20.35
C ILE A 123 -22.18 40.79 20.82
N GLU A 124 -22.11 42.12 20.79
CA GLU A 124 -20.90 42.86 21.20
C GLU A 124 -20.59 42.73 22.71
N ASN A 125 -21.60 42.63 23.58
CA ASN A 125 -21.40 42.58 25.03
C ASN A 125 -20.81 41.26 25.54
N SER A 126 -20.95 40.17 24.77
CA SER A 126 -20.40 38.86 25.12
C SER A 126 -18.87 38.81 24.92
N PHE A 127 -18.38 39.38 23.81
CA PHE A 127 -16.97 39.29 23.44
C PHE A 127 -16.04 40.16 24.30
N TYR A 128 -16.54 41.27 24.88
CA TYR A 128 -15.73 42.12 25.76
C TYR A 128 -15.52 41.56 27.17
N LYS A 129 -16.44 40.73 27.70
CA LYS A 129 -16.26 40.12 29.03
C LYS A 129 -15.24 38.98 29.05
N GLN A 130 -15.00 38.32 27.92
CA GLN A 130 -14.13 37.15 27.87
C GLN A 130 -12.64 37.49 27.76
N ARG A 131 -12.29 38.74 27.39
CA ARG A 131 -10.89 39.21 27.32
C ARG A 131 -10.32 39.77 28.64
N ILE A 132 -11.13 39.92 29.70
CA ILE A 132 -10.69 40.46 31.00
C ILE A 132 -10.13 39.38 31.95
N GLN A 133 -10.34 38.07 31.67
CA GLN A 133 -9.93 36.99 32.59
C GLN A 133 -8.64 36.23 32.23
N ILE A 134 -7.81 36.75 31.32
CA ILE A 134 -6.48 36.16 31.05
C ILE A 134 -5.39 37.19 31.38
N LYS A 135 -5.25 37.49 32.67
CA LYS A 135 -4.02 37.99 33.30
C LYS A 135 -4.04 37.62 34.79
N ALA A 136 -3.35 36.53 35.11
CA ALA A 136 -2.66 36.30 36.38
C ALA A 136 -1.55 35.28 36.10
#